data_AF-A0A7K0Z9H9-F1
#
_entry.id   AF-A0A7K0Z9H9-F1
#
_cell.length_a   1.000
_cell.length_b   1.000
_cell.length_c   1.000
_cell.angle_alpha   90.00
_cell.angle_beta   90.00
_cell.angle_gamma   90.00
#
_symmetry.space_group_name_H-M   'P 1'
#
loop_
_entity.id
_entity.type
_entity.pdbx_description
1 polymer ?
#
loop_
_entity_poly.entity_id
_entity_poly.type
_entity_poly.pdbx_seq_one_letter_code
_entity_poly.pdbx_strand_id
1 'polypeptide(L)'
;MKKVSCLAAIGACCIALSSCATKITGSTDTTVAVETTTTTIATPKGTILELINQLIPAANGLGEAIVENNSEIYKQKVAQADAIWDELKPQIIESKIDFVENMQSIIDLFHSAVERKRPADADKALRFLPLVEEAIAPLLK
;
A
#
# COMPACT_ATOMS: atom_id res chain seq x y z
N MET A 1 -64.55 12.71 -26.91
CA MET A 1 -65.04 11.54 -26.17
C MET A 1 -64.81 10.27 -26.99
N LYS A 2 -63.85 9.43 -26.59
CA LYS A 2 -63.94 7.96 -26.56
C LYS A 2 -62.57 7.42 -26.14
N LYS A 3 -62.59 6.65 -25.06
CA LYS A 3 -61.47 6.08 -24.31
C LYS A 3 -61.04 4.77 -24.95
N VAL A 4 -59.74 4.48 -25.03
CA VAL A 4 -59.18 3.11 -24.97
C VAL A 4 -57.70 3.24 -24.56
N SER A 5 -57.37 3.32 -23.27
CA SER A 5 -57.08 2.24 -22.32
C SER A 5 -55.85 1.40 -22.64
N CYS A 6 -54.88 1.57 -21.74
CA CYS A 6 -53.55 0.97 -21.59
C CYS A 6 -53.62 -0.56 -21.54
N LEU A 7 -52.77 -1.23 -22.33
CA LEU A 7 -52.47 -2.66 -22.20
C LEU A 7 -50.96 -2.81 -21.99
N ALA A 8 -50.61 -3.09 -20.75
CA ALA A 8 -49.27 -3.49 -20.34
C ALA A 8 -48.98 -4.91 -20.86
N ALA A 9 -47.86 -5.07 -21.56
CA ALA A 9 -47.30 -6.39 -21.87
C ALA A 9 -45.94 -6.50 -21.16
N ILE A 10 -45.99 -7.10 -19.97
CA ILE A 10 -44.82 -7.50 -19.18
C ILE A 10 -44.22 -8.72 -19.88
N GLY A 11 -43.17 -8.50 -20.66
CA GLY A 11 -42.36 -9.56 -21.27
C GLY A 11 -41.23 -9.97 -20.32
N ALA A 12 -41.53 -10.89 -19.40
CA ALA A 12 -40.53 -11.52 -18.54
C ALA A 12 -39.69 -12.52 -19.36
N CYS A 13 -38.47 -12.12 -19.73
CA CYS A 13 -37.49 -13.01 -20.34
C CYS A 13 -36.64 -13.67 -19.24
N CYS A 14 -37.06 -14.85 -18.77
CA CYS A 14 -36.30 -15.67 -17.84
C CYS A 14 -35.18 -16.40 -18.58
N ILE A 15 -33.97 -15.87 -18.52
CA ILE A 15 -32.76 -16.57 -18.98
C ILE A 15 -32.40 -17.58 -17.88
N ALA A 16 -32.74 -18.84 -18.09
CA ALA A 16 -32.33 -19.94 -17.22
C ALA A 16 -30.83 -20.21 -17.41
N LEU A 17 -30.00 -19.67 -16.53
CA LEU A 17 -28.61 -20.09 -16.38
C LEU A 17 -28.61 -21.42 -15.60
N SER A 18 -28.46 -22.53 -16.31
CA SER A 18 -28.15 -23.83 -15.71
C SER A 18 -26.69 -23.81 -15.24
N SER A 19 -26.42 -23.44 -13.98
CA SER A 19 -25.13 -23.75 -13.36
C SER A 19 -25.21 -25.13 -12.72
N CYS A 20 -24.37 -26.05 -13.19
CA CYS A 20 -24.14 -27.31 -12.51
C CYS A 20 -23.46 -27.01 -11.17
N ALA A 21 -24.21 -27.11 -10.07
CA ALA A 21 -23.65 -27.12 -8.73
C ALA A 21 -23.01 -28.49 -8.48
N THR A 22 -21.68 -28.58 -8.62
CA THR A 22 -20.92 -29.75 -8.20
C THR A 22 -20.95 -29.82 -6.67
N LYS A 23 -21.63 -30.82 -6.11
CA LYS A 23 -21.59 -31.12 -4.67
C LYS A 23 -20.28 -31.84 -4.35
N ILE A 24 -19.37 -31.18 -3.64
CA ILE A 24 -18.27 -31.88 -2.95
C ILE A 24 -18.82 -32.35 -1.61
N THR A 25 -19.20 -33.64 -1.53
CA THR A 25 -19.40 -34.34 -0.26
C THR A 25 -18.09 -34.98 0.15
N GLY A 26 -17.35 -34.27 1.00
CA GLY A 26 -16.11 -34.74 1.60
C GLY A 26 -15.87 -33.97 2.87
N SER A 27 -16.55 -34.37 3.95
CA SER A 27 -16.24 -33.89 5.29
C SER A 27 -14.98 -34.62 5.75
N THR A 28 -13.86 -33.91 5.70
CA THR A 28 -12.76 -34.15 6.61
C THR A 28 -12.51 -32.81 7.27
N ASP A 29 -13.01 -32.66 8.50
CA ASP A 29 -12.59 -31.57 9.40
C ASP A 29 -11.09 -31.73 9.66
N THR A 30 -10.27 -31.19 8.76
CA THR A 30 -8.90 -30.87 9.08
C THR A 30 -8.91 -29.41 9.47
N THR A 31 -9.06 -29.16 10.76
CA THR A 31 -8.65 -27.89 11.39
C THR A 31 -7.15 -27.76 11.17
N VAL A 32 -6.75 -27.23 10.02
CA VAL A 32 -5.42 -26.65 9.86
C VAL A 32 -5.46 -25.41 10.71
N ALA A 33 -4.74 -25.44 11.83
CA ALA A 33 -4.44 -24.23 12.57
C ALA A 33 -3.85 -23.24 11.56
N VAL A 34 -4.57 -22.16 11.28
CA VAL A 34 -3.98 -21.01 10.59
C VAL A 34 -2.92 -20.48 11.54
N GLU A 35 -1.68 -20.92 11.34
CA GLU A 35 -0.53 -20.25 11.90
C GLU A 35 -0.57 -18.83 11.36
N THR A 36 -1.15 -17.93 12.15
CA THR A 36 -1.09 -16.51 11.90
C THR A 36 0.34 -16.12 12.22
N THR A 37 1.23 -16.29 11.23
CA THR A 37 2.60 -15.80 11.32
C THR A 37 2.50 -14.30 11.43
N THR A 38 2.45 -13.80 12.65
CA THR A 38 2.46 -12.39 12.95
C THR A 38 3.89 -11.94 12.65
N THR A 39 4.12 -11.50 11.41
CA THR A 39 5.39 -10.90 11.01
C THR A 39 5.48 -9.55 11.69
N THR A 40 6.00 -9.54 12.91
CA THR A 40 6.31 -8.31 13.64
C THR A 40 7.38 -7.57 12.85
N ILE A 41 7.04 -6.41 12.27
CA ILE A 41 8.03 -5.50 11.69
C ILE A 41 8.89 -5.02 12.85
N ALA A 42 10.19 -5.31 12.81
CA ALA A 42 11.13 -4.82 13.82
C ALA A 42 11.10 -3.29 13.80
N THR A 43 10.98 -2.66 14.97
CA THR A 43 11.02 -1.20 15.09
C THR A 43 12.34 -0.68 14.52
N PRO A 44 12.30 0.20 13.50
CA PRO A 44 13.50 0.83 12.95
C PRO A 44 14.27 1.58 14.02
N LYS A 45 15.60 1.61 13.88
CA LYS A 45 16.49 2.32 14.81
C LYS A 45 17.59 3.01 14.04
N GLY A 46 18.11 4.09 14.60
CA GLY A 46 19.25 4.82 14.07
C GLY A 46 19.07 6.33 14.22
N THR A 47 20.10 7.03 13.77
CA THR A 47 20.10 8.47 13.55
C THR A 47 19.23 8.87 12.36
N ILE A 48 18.95 10.16 12.21
CA ILE A 48 18.21 10.74 11.08
C ILE A 48 18.73 10.22 9.72
N LEU A 49 20.05 10.23 9.49
CA LEU A 49 20.63 9.76 8.21
C LEU A 49 20.49 8.25 8.02
N GLU A 50 20.65 7.47 9.09
CA GLU A 50 20.50 6.02 9.02
C GLU A 50 19.05 5.62 8.74
N LEU A 51 18.08 6.33 9.30
CA LEU A 51 16.65 6.12 9.05
C LEU A 51 16.26 6.52 7.63
N ILE A 52 16.78 7.65 7.10
CA ILE A 52 16.57 8.02 5.69
C ILE A 52 17.14 6.95 4.76
N ASN A 53 18.34 6.45 5.04
CA ASN A 53 18.94 5.36 4.28
C ASN A 53 18.13 4.07 4.30
N GLN A 54 17.46 3.77 5.42
CA GLN A 54 16.57 2.61 5.53
C GLN A 54 15.31 2.71 4.66
N LEU A 55 14.90 3.91 4.21
CA LEU A 55 13.78 4.07 3.28
C LEU A 55 14.12 3.65 1.84
N ILE A 56 15.40 3.70 1.46
CA ILE A 56 15.86 3.35 0.10
C ILE A 56 15.48 1.90 -0.27
N PRO A 57 15.79 0.87 0.52
CA PRO A 57 15.38 -0.50 0.20
C PRO A 57 13.85 -0.72 0.28
N ALA A 58 13.13 0.10 1.05
CA ALA A 58 11.66 0.06 1.07
C ALA A 58 11.08 0.57 -0.26
N ALA A 59 11.61 1.67 -0.81
CA ALA A 59 11.22 2.20 -2.11
C ALA A 59 11.66 1.30 -3.28
N ASN A 60 12.85 0.70 -3.16
CA ASN A 60 13.39 -0.18 -4.18
C ASN A 60 12.48 -1.41 -4.40
N GLY A 61 12.11 -1.66 -5.65
CA GLY A 61 11.20 -2.75 -6.02
C GLY A 61 9.73 -2.54 -5.64
N LEU A 62 9.35 -1.41 -5.04
CA LEU A 62 7.93 -1.11 -4.75
C LEU A 62 7.12 -0.95 -6.06
N GLY A 63 7.67 -0.23 -7.04
CA GLY A 63 7.04 -0.06 -8.35
C GLY A 63 6.79 -1.40 -9.06
N GLU A 64 7.77 -2.30 -9.02
CA GLU A 64 7.66 -3.65 -9.58
C GLU A 64 6.59 -4.48 -8.85
N ALA A 65 6.59 -4.49 -7.51
CA ALA A 65 5.55 -5.17 -6.75
C ALA A 65 4.13 -4.64 -7.06
N ILE A 66 3.98 -3.35 -7.37
CA ILE A 66 2.71 -2.77 -7.83
C ILE A 66 2.34 -3.30 -9.23
N VAL A 67 3.28 -3.34 -10.18
CA VAL A 67 3.08 -3.86 -11.54
C VAL A 67 2.68 -5.33 -11.52
N GLU A 68 3.36 -6.13 -10.70
CA GLU A 68 3.07 -7.56 -10.51
C GLU A 68 1.80 -7.82 -9.68
N ASN A 69 1.18 -6.75 -9.15
CA ASN A 69 0.05 -6.81 -8.23
C ASN A 69 0.31 -7.69 -6.98
N ASN A 70 1.57 -7.75 -6.53
CA ASN A 70 1.97 -8.50 -5.35
C ASN A 70 1.60 -7.72 -4.07
N SER A 71 0.36 -7.93 -3.62
CA SER A 71 -0.22 -7.16 -2.50
C SER A 71 0.41 -7.37 -1.15
N GLU A 72 1.05 -8.51 -0.94
CA GLU A 72 1.79 -8.76 0.28
C GLU A 72 3.03 -7.86 0.32
N ILE A 73 3.79 -7.83 -0.78
CA ILE A 73 5.05 -7.09 -0.87
C ILE A 73 4.83 -5.58 -0.87
N TYR A 74 3.92 -5.03 -1.70
CA TYR A 74 3.76 -3.58 -1.73
C TYR A 74 3.16 -3.03 -0.42
N LYS A 75 2.31 -3.78 0.28
CA LYS A 75 1.80 -3.38 1.60
C LYS A 75 2.87 -3.46 2.67
N GLN A 76 3.70 -4.50 2.66
CA GLN A 76 4.82 -4.63 3.57
C GLN A 76 5.80 -3.47 3.42
N LYS A 77 6.12 -3.07 2.19
CA LYS A 77 7.03 -1.94 1.91
C LYS A 77 6.47 -0.59 2.38
N VAL A 78 5.18 -0.34 2.21
CA VAL A 78 4.53 0.86 2.76
C VAL A 78 4.57 0.84 4.30
N ALA A 79 4.23 -0.30 4.92
CA ALA A 79 4.28 -0.43 6.38
C ALA A 79 5.71 -0.25 6.95
N GLN A 80 6.74 -0.68 6.22
CA GLN A 80 8.13 -0.39 6.57
C GLN A 80 8.44 1.10 6.50
N ALA A 81 7.99 1.79 5.44
CA ALA A 81 8.18 3.23 5.30
C ALA A 81 7.47 4.02 6.42
N ASP A 82 6.25 3.63 6.79
CA ASP A 82 5.50 4.22 7.90
C ASP A 82 6.22 4.02 9.23
N ALA A 83 6.68 2.80 9.51
CA ALA A 83 7.44 2.51 10.73
C ALA A 83 8.74 3.32 10.84
N ILE A 84 9.42 3.56 9.70
CA ILE A 84 10.62 4.41 9.68
C ILE A 84 10.23 5.86 9.91
N TRP A 85 9.14 6.33 9.30
CA TRP A 85 8.68 7.70 9.45
C TRP A 85 8.27 8.04 10.88
N ASP A 86 7.59 7.11 11.56
CA ASP A 86 7.18 7.27 12.96
C ASP A 86 8.38 7.49 13.90
N GLU A 87 9.53 6.88 13.61
CA GLU A 87 10.78 7.08 14.36
C GLU A 87 11.56 8.32 13.87
N LEU A 88 11.58 8.59 12.56
CA LEU A 88 12.35 9.68 11.97
C LEU A 88 11.75 11.06 12.27
N LYS A 89 10.43 11.20 12.19
CA LYS A 89 9.72 12.47 12.35
C LYS A 89 10.04 13.19 13.68
N PRO A 90 9.96 12.54 14.86
CA PRO A 90 10.29 13.21 16.12
C PRO A 90 11.75 13.67 16.17
N GLN A 91 12.69 12.91 15.60
CA GLN A 91 14.10 13.30 15.56
C GLN A 91 14.32 14.56 14.70
N ILE A 92 13.66 14.67 13.55
CA ILE A 92 13.72 15.88 12.71
C ILE A 92 13.16 17.09 13.48
N ILE A 93 12.02 16.93 14.15
CA ILE A 93 11.42 18.00 14.96
C ILE A 93 12.36 18.45 16.07
N GLU A 94 12.97 17.51 16.80
CA GLU A 94 13.89 17.79 17.90
C GLU A 94 15.17 18.49 17.41
N SER A 95 15.67 18.11 16.23
CA SER A 95 16.82 18.76 15.58
C SER A 95 16.53 20.19 15.10
N LYS A 96 15.26 20.63 15.13
CA LYS A 96 14.80 21.95 14.64
C LYS A 96 15.11 22.21 13.17
N ILE A 97 15.32 21.15 12.39
CA ILE A 97 15.49 21.24 10.94
C ILE A 97 14.10 21.36 10.33
N ASP A 98 13.88 22.39 9.52
CA ASP A 98 12.63 22.59 8.78
C ASP A 98 12.55 21.65 7.57
N PHE A 99 12.31 20.37 7.85
CA PHE A 99 12.39 19.32 6.83
C PHE A 99 11.28 18.26 6.93
N VAL A 100 10.40 18.38 7.93
CA VAL A 100 9.31 17.41 8.17
C VAL A 100 8.40 17.29 6.95
N GLU A 101 8.01 18.41 6.32
CA GLU A 101 7.10 18.39 5.16
C GLU A 101 7.75 17.76 3.91
N ASN A 102 9.05 17.97 3.71
CA ASN A 102 9.79 17.35 2.61
C ASN A 102 9.84 15.84 2.76
N MET A 103 10.09 15.33 3.97
CA MET A 103 10.05 13.88 4.23
C MET A 103 8.64 13.31 4.13
N GLN A 104 7.64 13.98 4.70
CA GLN A 104 6.25 13.55 4.60
C GLN A 104 5.82 13.42 3.13
N SER A 105 6.21 14.37 2.29
CA SER A 105 5.92 14.32 0.84
C SER A 105 6.53 13.10 0.16
N ILE A 106 7.68 12.60 0.62
CA ILE A 106 8.28 11.37 0.12
C ILE A 106 7.49 10.16 0.61
N ILE A 107 7.09 10.12 1.89
CA ILE A 107 6.24 9.05 2.44
C ILE A 107 4.90 8.99 1.69
N ASP A 108 4.30 10.13 1.37
CA ASP A 108 3.07 10.21 0.60
C ASP A 108 3.22 9.64 -0.83
N LEU A 109 4.43 9.62 -1.39
CA LEU A 109 4.70 8.92 -2.65
C LEU A 109 4.61 7.40 -2.52
N PHE A 110 5.01 6.81 -1.38
CA PHE A 110 4.81 5.38 -1.12
C PHE A 110 3.32 5.03 -1.09
N HIS A 111 2.54 5.82 -0.35
CA HIS A 111 1.09 5.63 -0.23
C HIS A 111 0.40 5.80 -1.59
N SER A 112 0.64 6.92 -2.26
CA SER A 112 0.01 7.20 -3.55
C SER A 112 0.39 6.20 -4.64
N ALA A 113 1.61 5.64 -4.62
CA ALA A 113 2.00 4.56 -5.52
C ALA A 113 1.09 3.33 -5.35
N VAL A 114 0.80 2.93 -4.12
CA VAL A 114 -0.01 1.75 -3.82
C VAL A 114 -1.50 2.01 -3.99
N GLU A 115 -2.02 3.08 -3.40
CA GLU A 115 -3.45 3.42 -3.40
C GLU A 115 -3.97 3.68 -4.81
N ARG A 116 -3.15 4.35 -5.63
CA ARG A 116 -3.53 4.74 -7.00
C ARG A 116 -2.96 3.81 -8.06
N LYS A 117 -2.23 2.77 -7.66
CA LYS A 117 -1.53 1.84 -8.57
C LYS A 117 -0.63 2.58 -9.57
N ARG A 118 0.20 3.48 -9.06
CA ARG A 118 1.12 4.33 -9.84
C ARG A 118 2.58 4.00 -9.52
N PRO A 119 3.18 3.00 -10.19
CA PRO A 119 4.60 2.63 -9.98
C PRO A 119 5.57 3.80 -10.07
N ALA A 120 5.29 4.78 -10.93
CA ALA A 120 6.11 5.97 -11.10
C ALA A 120 6.23 6.84 -9.84
N ASP A 121 5.23 6.82 -8.94
CA ASP A 121 5.32 7.56 -7.67
C ASP A 121 6.36 6.88 -6.75
N ALA A 122 6.45 5.54 -6.76
CA ALA A 122 7.50 4.80 -6.04
C ALA A 122 8.91 5.05 -6.63
N ASP A 123 9.04 5.08 -7.96
CA ASP A 123 10.31 5.42 -8.62
C ASP A 123 10.77 6.84 -8.26
N LYS A 124 9.81 7.77 -8.13
CA LYS A 124 10.08 9.15 -7.71
C LYS A 124 10.58 9.21 -6.27
N ALA A 125 9.97 8.46 -5.36
CA ALA A 125 10.43 8.34 -3.98
C ALA A 125 11.88 7.81 -3.92
N LEU A 126 12.17 6.74 -4.65
CA LEU A 126 13.50 6.14 -4.73
C LEU A 126 14.56 7.14 -5.22
N ARG A 127 14.22 7.99 -6.19
CA ARG A 127 15.11 9.04 -6.70
C ARG A 127 15.33 10.19 -5.73
N PHE A 128 14.33 10.52 -4.91
CA PHE A 128 14.41 11.66 -3.99
C PHE A 128 15.14 11.35 -2.69
N LEU A 129 15.11 10.11 -2.21
CA LEU A 129 15.73 9.73 -0.94
C LEU A 129 17.23 10.07 -0.86
N PRO A 130 18.09 9.76 -1.87
CA PRO A 130 19.49 10.17 -1.85
C PRO A 130 19.68 11.70 -1.87
N LEU A 131 18.84 12.43 -2.63
CA LEU A 131 18.92 13.89 -2.71
C LEU A 131 18.58 14.54 -1.36
N VAL A 132 17.65 13.95 -0.64
CA VAL A 132 17.28 14.37 0.71
C VAL A 132 18.41 14.09 1.69
N GLU A 133 19.03 12.92 1.64
CA GLU A 133 20.18 12.58 2.48
C GLU A 133 21.31 13.60 2.29
N GLU A 134 21.65 13.92 1.04
CA GLU A 134 22.65 14.93 0.69
C GLU A 134 22.28 16.32 1.21
N ALA A 135 20.99 16.70 1.13
CA ALA A 135 20.51 18.01 1.57
C ALA A 135 20.50 18.16 3.10
N ILE A 136 20.16 17.12 3.85
CA ILE A 136 20.03 17.18 5.31
C ILE A 136 21.35 16.96 6.03
N ALA A 137 22.29 16.20 5.46
CA ALA A 137 23.60 15.92 6.05
C ALA A 137 24.37 17.17 6.55
N PRO A 138 24.45 18.30 5.82
CA PRO A 138 25.13 19.50 6.33
C PRO A 138 24.37 20.22 7.45
N LEU A 139 23.07 19.97 7.63
CA LEU A 139 22.22 20.61 8.63
C LEU A 139 22.28 19.93 10.00
N LEU A 140 22.85 18.72 10.08
CA LEU A 140 22.99 17.91 11.28
C LEU A 140 24.30 18.14 12.05
N LYS A 141 25.01 19.25 11.74
CA LYS A 141 26.32 19.59 12.30
C LYS A 141 26.24 20.47 13.54
#